data_AF-A0A3D1Q8L2-F1
#
_entry.id   AF-A0A3D1Q8L2-F1
#
_cell.length_a   1.000
_cell.length_b   1.000
_cell.length_c   1.000
_cell.angle_alpha   90.00
_cell.angle_beta   90.00
_cell.angle_gamma   90.00
#
_symmetry.space_group_name_H-M   'P 1'
#
loop_
_entity.id
_entity.type
_entity.pdbx_description
1 polymer ?
#
loop_
_entity_poly.entity_id
_entity_poly.type
_entity_poly.pdbx_seq_one_letter_code
_entity_poly.pdbx_strand_id
1 'polypeptide(L)'
;MANKEIIVAGILDTKGEEIKFLAERVRAAGGNPTILELSVGHEVGWADISLSDVVKRVGKTKEDIFALDRNAASDLIAGGAIKLVDELREAGKLDGIIAYGGSMGASIATRTMQSLPIGVPKIMLTTMASGDVSPYVGTRDICMMYPIAEAGLNKVTRQVINNAAGAIVGMASAPVMKGIEEKPLIGCMMFGVTTPCVLRASSIMEKAGYDVIINHAVGSGGRSMEELIRDGYITGVLDITTHEIGDEMLGGVLGAGPDRMTAAGDLGIPQVVAPGGLDLINFGPKHTVPERLLKETDQPGRGLYEHNPTVTCIGVSMDEIYRIGEHMAQKLNAAKGPSVLCVPMQGWGACDLATPDIELGWSGPGSGPTWAADMENPRWSRRSVEYVKALKAKIDPNKENLEVILVDKHMNDPDFSDLMAGLLLEMLQGSWSKGNKSALPYVIPF
;
A
#
# COMPACT_ATOMS: atom_id res chain seq x y z
N MET A 1 -27.03 18.76 17.85
CA MET A 1 -26.48 18.06 16.67
C MET A 1 -27.19 16.72 16.59
N ALA A 2 -27.43 16.17 15.40
CA ALA A 2 -27.94 14.81 15.29
C ALA A 2 -26.94 13.84 15.96
N ASN A 3 -27.44 12.83 16.67
CA ASN A 3 -26.59 11.79 17.23
C ASN A 3 -25.91 11.03 16.10
N LYS A 4 -24.66 10.61 16.31
CA LYS A 4 -23.87 9.89 15.31
C LYS A 4 -24.26 8.42 15.24
N GLU A 5 -24.53 7.91 14.05
CA GLU A 5 -24.94 6.52 13.83
C GLU A 5 -23.73 5.59 13.90
N ILE A 6 -23.62 4.80 14.97
CA ILE A 6 -22.46 3.94 15.23
C ILE A 6 -22.87 2.47 15.14
N ILE A 7 -22.22 1.72 14.25
CA ILE A 7 -22.38 0.27 14.20
C ILE A 7 -21.53 -0.36 15.32
N VAL A 8 -22.16 -1.14 16.19
CA VAL A 8 -21.51 -1.89 17.27
C VAL A 8 -21.56 -3.38 16.92
N ALA A 9 -20.45 -3.94 16.47
CA ALA A 9 -20.41 -5.28 15.89
C ALA A 9 -19.66 -6.31 16.76
N GLY A 10 -20.06 -7.58 16.70
CA GLY A 10 -19.34 -8.66 17.35
C GLY A 10 -19.98 -10.03 17.19
N ILE A 11 -19.28 -11.04 17.69
CA ILE A 11 -19.78 -12.42 17.80
C ILE A 11 -20.65 -12.50 19.08
N LEU A 12 -21.96 -12.35 18.92
CA LEU A 12 -22.87 -12.08 20.04
C LEU A 12 -23.20 -13.31 20.87
N ASP A 13 -23.16 -14.50 20.26
CA ASP A 13 -23.39 -15.78 20.95
C ASP A 13 -22.38 -16.05 22.09
N THR A 14 -21.20 -15.43 22.03
CA THR A 14 -20.17 -15.55 23.06
C THR A 14 -19.82 -14.23 23.75
N LYS A 15 -20.04 -13.08 23.11
CA LYS A 15 -19.69 -11.73 23.63
C LYS A 15 -20.88 -10.78 23.77
N GLY A 16 -22.10 -11.32 23.84
CA GLY A 16 -23.32 -10.53 23.84
C GLY A 16 -23.40 -9.50 24.95
N GLU A 17 -22.94 -9.82 26.16
CA GLU A 17 -22.99 -8.89 27.30
C GLU A 17 -21.98 -7.74 27.14
N GLU A 18 -20.77 -8.01 26.65
CA GLU A 18 -19.77 -6.99 26.35
C GLU A 18 -20.24 -6.05 25.24
N ILE A 19 -20.87 -6.58 24.19
CA ILE A 19 -21.41 -5.78 23.08
C ILE A 19 -22.60 -4.92 23.52
N LYS A 20 -23.52 -5.46 24.34
CA LYS A 20 -24.60 -4.67 24.94
C LYS A 20 -24.05 -3.53 25.78
N PHE A 21 -23.05 -3.80 26.62
CA PHE A 21 -22.40 -2.77 27.43
C PHE A 21 -21.70 -1.72 26.56
N LEU A 22 -20.98 -2.14 25.51
CA LEU A 22 -20.36 -1.23 24.55
C LEU A 22 -21.41 -0.32 23.88
N ALA A 23 -22.52 -0.88 23.41
CA ALA A 23 -23.62 -0.10 22.83
C ALA A 23 -24.24 0.87 23.86
N GLU A 24 -24.46 0.44 25.10
CA GLU A 24 -24.91 1.32 26.18
C GLU A 24 -23.95 2.50 26.39
N ARG A 25 -22.63 2.22 26.39
CA ARG A 25 -21.61 3.26 26.54
C ARG A 25 -21.53 4.20 25.35
N VAL A 26 -21.70 3.71 24.12
CA VAL A 26 -21.79 4.54 22.91
C VAL A 26 -22.97 5.51 23.01
N ARG A 27 -24.14 5.00 23.43
CA ARG A 27 -25.33 5.83 23.65
C ARG A 27 -25.08 6.92 24.69
N ALA A 28 -24.48 6.55 25.81
CA ALA A 28 -24.17 7.51 26.88
C ALA A 28 -23.07 8.52 26.52
N ALA A 29 -22.22 8.22 25.54
CA ALA A 29 -21.25 9.15 24.97
C ALA A 29 -21.88 10.12 23.94
N GLY A 30 -23.16 9.95 23.60
CA GLY A 30 -23.89 10.80 22.65
C GLY A 30 -24.02 10.24 21.22
N GLY A 31 -23.62 8.98 21.01
CA GLY A 31 -23.89 8.25 19.75
C GLY A 31 -25.27 7.59 19.73
N ASN A 32 -25.67 7.13 18.55
CA ASN A 32 -26.81 6.24 18.34
C ASN A 32 -26.31 4.85 17.90
N PRO A 33 -26.23 3.86 18.79
CA PRO A 33 -25.68 2.55 18.45
C PRO A 33 -26.71 1.67 17.72
N THR A 34 -26.27 0.98 16.67
CA THR A 34 -26.97 -0.16 16.05
C THR A 34 -26.13 -1.42 16.24
N ILE A 35 -26.67 -2.44 16.90
CA ILE A 35 -25.96 -3.68 17.19
C ILE A 35 -26.01 -4.63 15.97
N LEU A 36 -24.83 -4.98 15.46
CA LEU A 36 -24.62 -5.88 14.34
C LEU A 36 -24.10 -7.24 14.82
N GLU A 37 -24.83 -8.30 14.49
CA GLU A 37 -24.43 -9.67 14.80
C GLU A 37 -23.50 -10.28 13.75
N LEU A 38 -22.38 -10.85 14.21
CA LEU A 38 -21.40 -11.59 13.41
C LEU A 38 -21.18 -13.02 13.94
N SER A 39 -22.14 -13.57 14.67
CA SER A 39 -22.03 -14.87 15.35
C SER A 39 -21.76 -16.02 14.39
N VAL A 40 -20.93 -16.98 14.83
CA VAL A 40 -20.57 -18.17 14.03
C VAL A 40 -21.20 -19.46 14.55
N GLY A 41 -21.69 -19.48 15.80
CA GLY A 41 -22.25 -20.69 16.42
C GLY A 41 -23.79 -20.73 16.38
N HIS A 42 -24.44 -19.67 16.85
CA HIS A 42 -25.88 -19.51 16.71
C HIS A 42 -26.28 -18.02 16.64
N GLU A 43 -27.49 -17.75 16.16
CA GLU A 43 -28.08 -16.41 16.16
C GLU A 43 -28.75 -16.12 17.51
N VAL A 44 -28.48 -14.95 18.09
CA VAL A 44 -28.96 -14.62 19.44
C VAL A 44 -30.38 -14.06 19.50
N GLY A 45 -30.91 -13.56 18.37
CA GLY A 45 -32.31 -13.14 18.21
C GLY A 45 -32.68 -11.80 18.85
N TRP A 46 -31.74 -11.04 19.41
CA TRP A 46 -31.97 -9.73 20.02
C TRP A 46 -31.15 -8.58 19.40
N ALA A 47 -30.28 -8.87 18.43
CA ALA A 47 -29.52 -7.85 17.72
C ALA A 47 -30.43 -6.96 16.86
N ASP A 48 -30.05 -5.69 16.67
CA ASP A 48 -30.78 -4.79 15.76
C ASP A 48 -30.65 -5.25 14.30
N ILE A 49 -29.48 -5.80 13.94
CA ILE A 49 -29.23 -6.47 12.67
C ILE A 49 -28.79 -7.89 12.95
N SER A 50 -29.63 -8.85 12.55
CA SER A 50 -29.43 -10.28 12.80
C SER A 50 -28.38 -10.91 11.89
N LEU A 51 -27.82 -12.05 12.30
CA LEU A 51 -26.97 -12.86 11.43
C LEU A 51 -27.69 -13.23 10.13
N SER A 52 -28.97 -13.61 10.22
CA SER A 52 -29.81 -13.95 9.07
C SER A 52 -29.87 -12.81 8.04
N ASP A 53 -30.00 -11.56 8.50
CA ASP A 53 -30.01 -10.41 7.62
C ASP A 53 -28.66 -10.21 6.93
N VAL A 54 -27.55 -10.39 7.67
CA VAL A 54 -26.18 -10.29 7.13
C VAL A 54 -25.97 -11.30 6.01
N VAL A 55 -26.23 -12.58 6.28
CA VAL A 55 -25.84 -13.68 5.38
C VAL A 55 -26.77 -13.81 4.17
N LYS A 56 -27.99 -13.28 4.26
CA LYS A 56 -28.91 -13.16 3.12
C LYS A 56 -28.30 -12.36 1.96
N ARG A 57 -27.42 -11.39 2.23
CA ARG A 57 -26.74 -10.58 1.21
C ARG A 57 -25.70 -11.36 0.38
N VAL A 58 -25.32 -12.53 0.85
CA VAL A 58 -24.49 -13.49 0.09
C VAL A 58 -25.30 -14.74 -0.33
N GLY A 59 -26.63 -14.65 -0.28
CA GLY A 59 -27.53 -15.71 -0.75
C GLY A 59 -27.51 -16.96 0.14
N LYS A 60 -27.24 -16.80 1.44
CA LYS A 60 -27.17 -17.88 2.43
C LYS A 60 -28.22 -17.71 3.52
N THR A 61 -28.52 -18.80 4.22
CA THR A 61 -29.25 -18.76 5.50
C THR A 61 -28.30 -18.96 6.67
N LYS A 62 -28.75 -18.68 7.90
CA LYS A 62 -27.95 -18.95 9.10
C LYS A 62 -27.66 -20.46 9.26
N GLU A 63 -28.58 -21.33 8.84
CA GLU A 63 -28.36 -22.79 8.86
C GLU A 63 -27.22 -23.20 7.93
N ASP A 64 -27.10 -22.58 6.75
CA ASP A 64 -25.96 -22.80 5.87
C ASP A 64 -24.64 -22.44 6.56
N ILE A 65 -24.62 -21.33 7.31
CA ILE A 65 -23.43 -20.88 8.04
C ILE A 65 -23.05 -21.86 9.15
N PHE A 66 -24.02 -22.33 9.94
CA PHE A 66 -23.76 -23.24 11.05
C PHE A 66 -23.38 -24.66 10.60
N ALA A 67 -23.65 -25.01 9.33
CA ALA A 67 -23.23 -26.28 8.74
C ALA A 67 -21.75 -26.28 8.27
N LEU A 68 -21.11 -25.11 8.20
CA LEU A 68 -19.73 -24.96 7.75
C LEU A 68 -18.73 -25.05 8.91
N ASP A 69 -17.46 -25.30 8.57
CA ASP A 69 -16.39 -25.03 9.51
C ASP A 69 -16.26 -23.52 9.77
N ARG A 70 -15.64 -23.16 10.89
CA ARG A 70 -15.57 -21.76 11.34
C ARG A 70 -14.88 -20.83 10.33
N ASN A 71 -13.90 -21.32 9.57
CA ASN A 71 -13.19 -20.49 8.62
C ASN A 71 -14.11 -20.13 7.45
N ALA A 72 -14.70 -21.13 6.80
CA ALA A 72 -15.65 -20.94 5.69
C ALA A 72 -16.88 -20.13 6.12
N ALA A 73 -17.40 -20.35 7.34
CA ALA A 73 -18.47 -19.54 7.90
C ALA A 73 -18.06 -18.06 8.03
N SER A 74 -16.86 -17.80 8.54
CA SER A 74 -16.36 -16.44 8.75
C SER A 74 -16.26 -15.63 7.45
N ASP A 75 -15.89 -16.28 6.34
CA ASP A 75 -15.76 -15.65 5.03
C ASP A 75 -17.11 -15.17 4.50
N LEU A 76 -18.14 -16.01 4.61
CA LEU A 76 -19.49 -15.68 4.18
C LEU A 76 -20.11 -14.57 5.04
N ILE A 77 -19.88 -14.61 6.36
CA ILE A 77 -20.35 -13.56 7.27
C ILE A 77 -19.67 -12.24 6.93
N ALA A 78 -18.35 -12.23 6.73
CA ALA A 78 -17.62 -11.01 6.34
C ALA A 78 -18.13 -10.47 5.00
N GLY A 79 -18.34 -11.31 3.99
CA GLY A 79 -18.89 -10.90 2.70
C GLY A 79 -20.30 -10.30 2.79
N GLY A 80 -21.15 -10.84 3.68
CA GLY A 80 -22.48 -10.27 3.96
C GLY A 80 -22.40 -8.94 4.71
N ALA A 81 -21.49 -8.84 5.67
CA ALA A 81 -21.29 -7.65 6.50
C ALA A 81 -20.73 -6.48 5.68
N ILE A 82 -19.81 -6.72 4.73
CA ILE A 82 -19.30 -5.72 3.79
C ILE A 82 -20.46 -5.08 3.00
N LYS A 83 -21.28 -5.91 2.34
CA LYS A 83 -22.45 -5.40 1.58
C LYS A 83 -23.42 -4.61 2.47
N LEU A 84 -23.65 -5.08 3.69
CA LEU A 84 -24.52 -4.41 4.65
C LEU A 84 -23.97 -3.03 5.03
N VAL A 85 -22.69 -2.91 5.40
CA VAL A 85 -22.14 -1.62 5.84
C VAL A 85 -22.07 -0.61 4.70
N ASP A 86 -21.87 -1.07 3.46
CA ASP A 86 -21.98 -0.24 2.26
C ASP A 86 -23.39 0.32 2.09
N GLU A 87 -24.42 -0.53 2.16
CA GLU A 87 -25.83 -0.11 2.11
C GLU A 87 -26.17 0.91 3.21
N LEU A 88 -25.70 0.68 4.44
CA LEU A 88 -25.94 1.57 5.57
C LEU A 88 -25.23 2.92 5.40
N ARG A 89 -23.99 2.91 4.89
CA ARG A 89 -23.23 4.13 4.58
C ARG A 89 -23.92 4.95 3.50
N GLU A 90 -24.34 4.33 2.39
CA GLU A 90 -25.05 5.01 1.30
C GLU A 90 -26.39 5.59 1.76
N ALA A 91 -27.05 4.93 2.71
CA ALA A 91 -28.27 5.42 3.35
C ALA A 91 -28.04 6.51 4.42
N GLY A 92 -26.80 6.92 4.68
CA GLY A 92 -26.46 7.89 5.73
C GLY A 92 -26.69 7.38 7.16
N LYS A 93 -26.64 6.06 7.37
CA LYS A 93 -26.88 5.37 8.65
C LYS A 93 -25.61 4.77 9.26
N LEU A 94 -24.45 5.25 8.84
CA LEU A 94 -23.14 4.82 9.35
C LEU A 94 -22.20 6.03 9.38
N ASP A 95 -21.99 6.58 10.57
CA ASP A 95 -20.96 7.59 10.87
C ASP A 95 -19.69 6.94 11.46
N GLY A 96 -19.75 5.68 11.89
CA GLY A 96 -18.59 4.94 12.39
C GLY A 96 -18.92 3.49 12.75
N ILE A 97 -17.89 2.67 12.91
CA ILE A 97 -18.01 1.26 13.32
C ILE A 97 -17.02 0.94 14.44
N ILE A 98 -17.50 0.24 15.46
CA ILE A 98 -16.72 -0.29 16.56
C ILE A 98 -17.05 -1.76 16.79
N ALA A 99 -16.03 -2.58 17.03
CA ALA A 99 -16.24 -3.99 17.29
C ALA A 99 -15.41 -4.50 18.47
N TYR A 100 -15.88 -5.58 19.11
CA TYR A 100 -15.18 -6.26 20.21
C TYR A 100 -15.13 -7.77 19.95
N GLY A 101 -13.94 -8.36 20.04
CA GLY A 101 -13.79 -9.82 19.95
C GLY A 101 -12.34 -10.31 19.94
N GLY A 102 -12.17 -11.62 20.15
CA GLY A 102 -10.89 -12.30 19.96
C GLY A 102 -10.50 -12.42 18.48
N SER A 103 -9.64 -13.37 18.13
CA SER A 103 -9.08 -13.50 16.77
C SER A 103 -10.13 -13.66 15.66
N MET A 104 -11.15 -14.50 15.86
CA MET A 104 -12.21 -14.73 14.87
C MET A 104 -13.10 -13.49 14.69
N GLY A 105 -13.54 -12.88 15.80
CA GLY A 105 -14.36 -11.67 15.75
C GLY A 105 -13.63 -10.51 15.11
N ALA A 106 -12.33 -10.35 15.42
CA ALA A 106 -11.47 -9.37 14.77
C ALA A 106 -11.37 -9.63 13.26
N SER A 107 -11.08 -10.87 12.83
CA SER A 107 -10.98 -11.21 11.41
C SER A 107 -12.23 -10.85 10.59
N ILE A 108 -13.43 -11.11 11.12
CA ILE A 108 -14.69 -10.78 10.42
C ILE A 108 -14.93 -9.27 10.44
N ALA A 109 -14.82 -8.65 11.62
CA ALA A 109 -15.11 -7.23 11.80
C ALA A 109 -14.13 -6.35 11.04
N THR A 110 -12.83 -6.66 11.02
CA THR A 110 -11.85 -5.82 10.34
C THR A 110 -11.90 -5.95 8.83
N ARG A 111 -12.26 -7.12 8.27
CA ARG A 111 -12.58 -7.23 6.83
C ARG A 111 -13.76 -6.34 6.45
N THR A 112 -14.76 -6.26 7.32
CA THR A 112 -15.88 -5.32 7.15
C THR A 112 -15.40 -3.87 7.23
N MET A 113 -14.58 -3.52 8.25
CA MET A 113 -14.00 -2.18 8.39
C MET A 113 -13.11 -1.79 7.21
N GLN A 114 -12.36 -2.74 6.64
CA GLN A 114 -11.45 -2.49 5.53
C GLN A 114 -12.18 -2.10 4.24
N SER A 115 -13.44 -2.53 4.07
CA SER A 115 -14.27 -2.12 2.93
C SER A 115 -14.74 -0.67 3.00
N LEU A 116 -14.71 -0.06 4.19
CA LEU A 116 -15.17 1.32 4.36
C LEU A 116 -14.09 2.32 3.90
N PRO A 117 -14.50 3.46 3.32
CA PRO A 117 -13.58 4.51 2.88
C PRO A 117 -12.64 5.01 4.00
N ILE A 118 -11.46 5.48 3.60
CA ILE A 118 -10.53 6.16 4.52
C ILE A 118 -11.20 7.40 5.12
N GLY A 119 -10.97 7.63 6.40
CA GLY A 119 -11.56 8.72 7.17
C GLY A 119 -12.86 8.35 7.88
N VAL A 120 -13.54 7.26 7.47
CA VAL A 120 -14.65 6.72 8.27
C VAL A 120 -14.09 6.18 9.60
N PRO A 121 -14.62 6.60 10.76
CA PRO A 121 -14.18 6.09 12.06
C PRO A 121 -14.33 4.57 12.20
N LYS A 122 -13.22 3.87 12.48
CA LYS A 122 -13.15 2.42 12.64
C LYS A 122 -12.33 2.07 13.89
N ILE A 123 -12.92 1.39 14.87
CA ILE A 123 -12.20 0.89 16.06
C ILE A 123 -12.42 -0.61 16.24
N MET A 124 -11.34 -1.38 16.32
CA MET A 124 -11.36 -2.80 16.65
C MET A 124 -10.77 -3.05 18.04
N LEU A 125 -11.59 -3.49 18.99
CA LEU A 125 -11.14 -3.99 20.29
C LEU A 125 -10.84 -5.49 20.20
N THR A 126 -9.56 -5.87 20.23
CA THR A 126 -9.20 -7.29 20.17
C THR A 126 -8.00 -7.66 21.03
N THR A 127 -8.05 -8.86 21.60
CA THR A 127 -6.92 -9.46 22.33
C THR A 127 -5.69 -9.67 21.44
N MET A 128 -5.84 -9.61 20.12
CA MET A 128 -4.76 -9.68 19.14
C MET A 128 -4.01 -8.34 18.94
N ALA A 129 -4.49 -7.24 19.51
CA ALA A 129 -3.93 -5.90 19.26
C ALA A 129 -2.52 -5.70 19.84
N SER A 130 -2.12 -6.51 20.82
CA SER A 130 -0.74 -6.55 21.35
C SER A 130 0.12 -7.58 20.61
N GLY A 131 0.05 -7.59 19.28
CA GLY A 131 0.73 -8.55 18.39
C GLY A 131 0.87 -8.01 16.97
N ASP A 132 1.03 -8.89 15.99
CA ASP A 132 0.98 -8.50 14.57
C ASP A 132 -0.46 -8.15 14.17
N VAL A 133 -0.67 -6.88 13.86
CA VAL A 133 -1.98 -6.36 13.43
C VAL A 133 -2.06 -6.07 11.94
N SER A 134 -0.99 -6.35 11.17
CA SER A 134 -0.97 -6.11 9.73
C SER A 134 -2.14 -6.76 8.96
N PRO A 135 -2.60 -8.00 9.23
CA PRO A 135 -3.75 -8.56 8.50
C PRO A 135 -5.09 -7.92 8.90
N TYR A 136 -5.18 -7.35 10.10
CA TYR A 136 -6.40 -6.71 10.60
C TYR A 136 -6.53 -5.27 10.07
N VAL A 137 -5.42 -4.52 10.04
CA VAL A 137 -5.41 -3.14 9.56
C VAL A 137 -5.37 -3.10 8.03
N GLY A 138 -4.56 -3.97 7.41
CA GLY A 138 -4.28 -3.91 5.99
C GLY A 138 -3.62 -2.58 5.62
N THR A 139 -4.29 -1.84 4.74
CA THR A 139 -3.91 -0.54 4.16
C THR A 139 -4.86 0.58 4.62
N ARG A 140 -5.71 0.28 5.62
CA ARG A 140 -6.81 1.15 6.06
C ARG A 140 -6.49 1.81 7.40
N ASP A 141 -7.22 2.86 7.74
CA ASP A 141 -7.06 3.67 8.96
C ASP A 141 -7.83 3.08 10.16
N ILE A 142 -7.69 1.79 10.41
CA ILE A 142 -8.34 1.10 11.53
C ILE A 142 -7.56 1.33 12.83
N CYS A 143 -8.25 1.85 13.86
CA CYS A 143 -7.68 1.96 15.19
C CYS A 143 -7.82 0.65 15.97
N MET A 144 -6.69 0.02 16.29
CA MET A 144 -6.65 -1.19 17.11
C MET A 144 -6.55 -0.84 18.60
N MET A 145 -7.42 -1.41 19.43
CA MET A 145 -7.39 -1.21 20.88
C MET A 145 -7.32 -2.55 21.61
N TYR A 146 -6.35 -2.69 22.53
CA TYR A 146 -6.19 -3.92 23.32
C TYR A 146 -7.12 -3.89 24.55
N PRO A 147 -8.11 -4.82 24.67
CA PRO A 147 -9.08 -4.82 25.77
C PRO A 147 -8.53 -5.40 27.09
N ILE A 148 -7.26 -5.82 27.11
CA ILE A 148 -6.56 -6.51 28.21
C ILE A 148 -7.06 -7.93 28.48
N ALA A 149 -8.37 -8.16 28.52
CA ALA A 149 -8.96 -9.46 28.81
C ALA A 149 -9.90 -9.91 27.68
N GLU A 150 -10.01 -11.22 27.50
CA GLU A 150 -10.82 -11.85 26.45
C GLU A 150 -12.32 -11.73 26.72
N ALA A 151 -12.76 -11.91 27.96
CA ALA A 151 -14.18 -12.00 28.30
C ALA A 151 -14.49 -11.45 29.69
N GLY A 152 -15.76 -11.09 29.88
CA GLY A 152 -16.37 -10.67 31.12
C GLY A 152 -16.31 -9.16 31.35
N LEU A 153 -17.40 -8.62 31.87
CA LEU A 153 -17.50 -7.23 32.33
C LEU A 153 -17.04 -7.12 33.79
N ASN A 154 -15.75 -6.84 33.97
CA ASN A 154 -15.12 -6.64 35.28
C ASN A 154 -14.66 -5.18 35.43
N LYS A 155 -14.05 -4.85 36.58
CA LYS A 155 -13.59 -3.48 36.88
C LYS A 155 -12.65 -2.92 35.80
N VAL A 156 -11.85 -3.77 35.15
CA VAL A 156 -10.88 -3.37 34.12
C VAL A 156 -11.57 -3.25 32.76
N THR A 157 -12.22 -4.30 32.29
CA THR A 157 -12.82 -4.31 30.93
C THR A 157 -13.92 -3.26 30.77
N ARG A 158 -14.71 -2.99 31.82
CA ARG A 158 -15.71 -1.91 31.79
C ARG A 158 -15.09 -0.55 31.52
N GLN A 159 -13.93 -0.25 32.11
CA GLN A 159 -13.24 1.02 31.89
C GLN A 159 -12.72 1.11 30.45
N VAL A 160 -12.10 0.04 29.94
CA VAL A 160 -11.55 0.02 28.58
C VAL A 160 -12.64 0.14 27.53
N ILE A 161 -13.72 -0.65 27.65
CA ILE A 161 -14.87 -0.59 26.74
C ILE A 161 -15.55 0.80 26.80
N ASN A 162 -15.66 1.40 28.00
CA ASN A 162 -16.18 2.75 28.14
C ASN A 162 -15.33 3.81 27.43
N ASN A 163 -14.00 3.71 27.53
CA ASN A 163 -13.09 4.62 26.82
C ASN A 163 -13.22 4.45 25.30
N ALA A 164 -13.35 3.22 24.81
CA ALA A 164 -13.50 2.94 23.39
C ALA A 164 -14.81 3.51 22.82
N ALA A 165 -15.90 3.42 23.57
CA ALA A 165 -17.18 4.04 23.22
C ALA A 165 -17.05 5.57 23.09
N GLY A 166 -16.35 6.22 24.03
CA GLY A 166 -16.05 7.65 23.94
C GLY A 166 -15.18 7.99 22.73
N ALA A 167 -14.19 7.15 22.42
CA ALA A 167 -13.28 7.34 21.30
C ALA A 167 -14.02 7.29 19.95
N ILE A 168 -14.85 6.26 19.70
CA ILE A 168 -15.55 6.16 18.41
C ILE A 168 -16.55 7.31 18.21
N VAL A 169 -17.27 7.71 19.25
CA VAL A 169 -18.20 8.85 19.17
C VAL A 169 -17.44 10.16 18.95
N GLY A 170 -16.28 10.32 19.60
CA GLY A 170 -15.39 11.46 19.38
C GLY A 170 -14.87 11.53 17.95
N MET A 171 -14.40 10.41 17.39
CA MET A 171 -13.96 10.32 15.99
C MET A 171 -15.11 10.65 15.02
N ALA A 172 -16.30 10.10 15.23
CA ALA A 172 -17.49 10.39 14.41
C ALA A 172 -17.99 11.83 14.54
N SER A 173 -17.60 12.52 15.60
CA SER A 173 -17.93 13.92 15.89
C SER A 173 -16.76 14.87 15.60
N ALA A 174 -15.74 14.44 14.84
CA ALA A 174 -14.62 15.28 14.48
C ALA A 174 -15.08 16.60 13.82
N PRO A 175 -14.42 17.73 14.11
CA PRO A 175 -14.76 19.00 13.50
C PRO A 175 -14.69 18.94 11.97
N VAL A 176 -15.66 19.57 11.30
CA VAL A 176 -15.63 19.72 9.84
C VAL A 176 -14.41 20.55 9.44
N MET A 177 -13.67 20.08 8.44
CA MET A 177 -12.48 20.72 7.86
C MET A 177 -12.84 21.96 7.02
N LYS A 178 -13.42 22.99 7.66
CA LYS A 178 -13.82 24.24 6.98
C LYS A 178 -12.59 25.06 6.57
N GLY A 179 -12.59 25.53 5.32
CA GLY A 179 -11.55 26.43 4.82
C GLY A 179 -10.25 25.72 4.42
N ILE A 180 -10.26 24.39 4.34
CA ILE A 180 -9.17 23.61 3.74
C ILE A 180 -9.52 23.43 2.27
N GLU A 181 -8.62 23.88 1.40
CA GLU A 181 -8.70 23.66 -0.04
C GLU A 181 -8.32 22.22 -0.36
N GLU A 182 -9.16 21.51 -1.10
CA GLU A 182 -8.85 20.17 -1.62
C GLU A 182 -8.14 20.32 -2.97
N LYS A 183 -6.91 19.82 -3.06
CA LYS A 183 -6.15 19.76 -4.31
C LYS A 183 -6.13 18.34 -4.85
N PRO A 184 -5.97 18.15 -6.18
CA PRO A 184 -5.76 16.83 -6.72
C PRO A 184 -4.48 16.21 -6.13
N LEU A 185 -4.57 14.95 -5.69
CA LEU A 185 -3.50 14.27 -4.97
C LEU A 185 -2.63 13.43 -5.91
N ILE A 186 -1.32 13.61 -5.80
CA ILE A 186 -0.30 12.86 -6.53
C ILE A 186 0.33 11.82 -5.60
N GLY A 187 0.39 10.57 -6.05
CA GLY A 187 1.09 9.50 -5.36
C GLY A 187 2.56 9.47 -5.73
N CYS A 188 3.44 9.38 -4.74
CA CYS A 188 4.89 9.22 -4.93
C CYS A 188 5.41 8.02 -4.14
N MET A 189 6.15 7.13 -4.79
CA MET A 189 6.79 5.99 -4.13
C MET A 189 8.26 6.28 -3.81
N MET A 190 8.67 6.02 -2.57
CA MET A 190 9.99 6.37 -2.05
C MET A 190 10.67 5.20 -1.35
N PHE A 191 11.99 5.11 -1.52
CA PHE A 191 12.89 4.38 -0.62
C PHE A 191 14.10 5.23 -0.24
N GLY A 192 14.81 4.86 0.84
CA GLY A 192 15.92 5.65 1.37
C GLY A 192 16.96 6.02 0.31
N VAL A 193 17.29 5.07 -0.58
CA VAL A 193 18.25 5.21 -1.67
C VAL A 193 17.78 6.11 -2.82
N THR A 194 16.52 6.52 -2.82
CA THR A 194 15.84 7.31 -3.88
C THR A 194 15.36 8.68 -3.40
N THR A 195 15.60 9.00 -2.11
CA THR A 195 15.09 10.19 -1.44
C THR A 195 15.35 11.49 -2.22
N PRO A 196 16.56 11.74 -2.77
CA PRO A 196 16.82 12.97 -3.53
C PRO A 196 15.87 13.14 -4.72
N CYS A 197 15.62 12.07 -5.48
CA CYS A 197 14.74 12.10 -6.64
C CYS A 197 13.29 12.38 -6.24
N VAL A 198 12.79 11.67 -5.23
CA VAL A 198 11.39 11.80 -4.79
C VAL A 198 11.09 13.18 -4.21
N LEU A 199 11.94 13.70 -3.32
CA LEU A 199 11.71 15.01 -2.71
C LEU A 199 11.76 16.15 -3.73
N ARG A 200 12.64 16.03 -4.74
CA ARG A 200 12.70 17.02 -5.82
C ARG A 200 11.45 16.97 -6.68
N ALA A 201 11.07 15.77 -7.14
CA ALA A 201 9.90 15.59 -7.97
C ALA A 201 8.60 15.98 -7.25
N SER A 202 8.44 15.62 -5.97
CA SER A 202 7.28 16.02 -5.16
C SER A 202 7.19 17.54 -5.02
N SER A 203 8.31 18.22 -4.76
CA SER A 203 8.33 19.69 -4.65
C SER A 203 7.89 20.39 -5.94
N ILE A 204 8.18 19.80 -7.11
CA ILE A 204 7.72 20.33 -8.40
C ILE A 204 6.20 20.20 -8.53
N MET A 205 5.65 19.05 -8.14
CA MET A 205 4.19 18.83 -8.16
C MET A 205 3.47 19.77 -7.17
N GLU A 206 3.99 19.96 -5.96
CA GLU A 206 3.44 20.89 -4.97
C GLU A 206 3.41 22.34 -5.50
N LYS A 207 4.51 22.79 -6.12
CA LYS A 207 4.59 24.12 -6.75
C LYS A 207 3.64 24.29 -7.92
N ALA A 208 3.26 23.19 -8.57
CA ALA A 208 2.26 23.18 -9.64
C ALA A 208 0.81 23.13 -9.12
N GLY A 209 0.58 23.14 -7.81
CA GLY A 209 -0.74 23.24 -7.20
C GLY A 209 -1.40 21.90 -6.84
N TYR A 210 -0.61 20.83 -6.74
CA TYR A 210 -1.08 19.51 -6.31
C TYR A 210 -0.76 19.26 -4.83
N ASP A 211 -1.56 18.43 -4.17
CA ASP A 211 -1.11 17.77 -2.94
C ASP A 211 -0.29 16.54 -3.31
N VAL A 212 0.68 16.16 -2.48
CA VAL A 212 1.52 14.98 -2.70
C VAL A 212 1.52 14.08 -1.48
N ILE A 213 1.25 12.79 -1.70
CA ILE A 213 1.44 11.75 -0.71
C ILE A 213 2.68 10.93 -1.07
N ILE A 214 3.63 10.84 -0.14
CA ILE A 214 4.84 10.05 -0.30
C ILE A 214 4.70 8.77 0.54
N ASN A 215 4.64 7.63 -0.13
CA ASN A 215 4.57 6.32 0.50
C ASN A 215 5.95 5.64 0.48
N HIS A 216 6.36 5.14 1.64
CA HIS A 216 7.58 4.34 1.76
C HIS A 216 7.34 2.94 1.17
N ALA A 217 8.17 2.53 0.22
CA ALA A 217 8.07 1.26 -0.52
C ALA A 217 8.45 0.03 0.35
N VAL A 218 7.77 -0.19 1.47
CA VAL A 218 8.05 -1.28 2.44
C VAL A 218 7.03 -2.42 2.36
N GLY A 219 6.47 -2.65 1.18
CA GLY A 219 5.40 -3.61 0.91
C GLY A 219 4.02 -3.04 1.23
N SER A 220 3.82 -2.54 2.45
CA SER A 220 2.56 -1.89 2.85
C SER A 220 2.34 -0.57 2.13
N GLY A 221 3.41 0.18 1.82
CA GLY A 221 3.31 1.44 1.08
C GLY A 221 2.80 1.25 -0.34
N GLY A 222 3.37 0.29 -1.08
CA GLY A 222 2.90 -0.07 -2.42
C GLY A 222 1.46 -0.54 -2.42
N ARG A 223 1.08 -1.45 -1.51
CA ARG A 223 -0.33 -1.89 -1.38
C ARG A 223 -1.28 -0.73 -1.10
N SER A 224 -0.88 0.19 -0.21
CA SER A 224 -1.68 1.38 0.11
C SER A 224 -1.82 2.28 -1.10
N MET A 225 -0.75 2.46 -1.89
CA MET A 225 -0.79 3.26 -3.12
C MET A 225 -1.77 2.67 -4.15
N GLU A 226 -1.71 1.35 -4.40
CA GLU A 226 -2.64 0.68 -5.32
C GLU A 226 -4.10 0.87 -4.88
N GLU A 227 -4.39 0.72 -3.58
CA GLU A 227 -5.73 0.94 -3.05
C GLU A 227 -6.19 2.39 -3.11
N LEU A 228 -5.32 3.35 -2.77
CA LEU A 228 -5.64 4.78 -2.88
C LEU A 228 -5.96 5.20 -4.32
N ILE A 229 -5.28 4.59 -5.31
CA ILE A 229 -5.60 4.77 -6.73
C ILE A 229 -6.98 4.17 -7.04
N ARG A 230 -7.26 2.94 -6.58
CA ARG A 230 -8.55 2.26 -6.83
C ARG A 230 -9.73 2.95 -6.17
N ASP A 231 -9.52 3.56 -5.01
CA ASP A 231 -10.51 4.35 -4.28
C ASP A 231 -10.71 5.75 -4.88
N GLY A 232 -9.91 6.13 -5.89
CA GLY A 232 -10.06 7.41 -6.61
C GLY A 232 -9.45 8.62 -5.92
N TYR A 233 -8.60 8.43 -4.90
CA TYR A 233 -7.89 9.54 -4.25
C TYR A 233 -6.77 10.09 -5.13
N ILE A 234 -6.09 9.23 -5.89
CA ILE A 234 -4.89 9.60 -6.64
C ILE A 234 -5.22 9.95 -8.09
N THR A 235 -4.83 11.14 -8.54
CA THR A 235 -5.06 11.59 -9.93
C THR A 235 -3.87 11.35 -10.87
N GLY A 236 -2.70 11.03 -10.32
CA GLY A 236 -1.46 10.81 -11.07
C GLY A 236 -0.38 10.23 -10.16
N VAL A 237 0.54 9.45 -10.71
CA VAL A 237 1.53 8.71 -9.93
C VAL A 237 2.95 8.93 -10.46
N LEU A 238 3.85 9.33 -9.55
CA LEU A 238 5.29 9.23 -9.70
C LEU A 238 5.77 7.96 -9.01
N ASP A 239 5.75 6.86 -9.74
CA ASP A 239 6.19 5.56 -9.25
C ASP A 239 7.71 5.42 -9.41
N ILE A 240 8.44 6.29 -8.71
CA ILE A 240 9.91 6.40 -8.78
C ILE A 240 10.58 5.15 -8.21
N THR A 241 9.96 4.53 -7.21
CA THR A 241 10.55 3.45 -6.44
C THR A 241 9.69 2.19 -6.50
N THR A 242 10.10 1.24 -7.34
CA THR A 242 9.34 0.02 -7.64
C THR A 242 9.95 -1.25 -7.04
N HIS A 243 10.89 -1.14 -6.09
CA HIS A 243 11.64 -2.29 -5.59
C HIS A 243 10.79 -3.39 -4.93
N GLU A 244 9.60 -3.05 -4.43
CA GLU A 244 8.65 -4.01 -3.84
C GLU A 244 8.28 -5.15 -4.82
N ILE A 245 8.39 -4.91 -6.13
CA ILE A 245 8.24 -5.93 -7.18
C ILE A 245 9.38 -6.95 -7.11
N GLY A 246 10.62 -6.48 -6.94
CA GLY A 246 11.80 -7.34 -6.82
C GLY A 246 11.73 -8.20 -5.57
N ASP A 247 11.37 -7.62 -4.44
CA ASP A 247 11.18 -8.34 -3.18
C ASP A 247 10.10 -9.44 -3.31
N GLU A 248 8.94 -9.12 -3.89
CA GLU A 248 7.86 -10.09 -4.13
C GLU A 248 8.33 -11.27 -5.01
N MET A 249 9.06 -10.97 -6.09
CA MET A 249 9.50 -12.00 -7.05
C MET A 249 10.67 -12.85 -6.55
N LEU A 250 11.51 -12.30 -5.67
CA LEU A 250 12.81 -12.89 -5.29
C LEU A 250 12.86 -13.37 -3.83
N GLY A 251 11.77 -13.20 -3.08
CA GLY A 251 11.65 -13.65 -1.69
C GLY A 251 12.24 -12.67 -0.66
N GLY A 252 12.23 -11.38 -0.97
CA GLY A 252 12.51 -10.32 -0.01
C GLY A 252 11.33 -10.08 0.94
N VAL A 253 11.55 -9.31 2.00
CA VAL A 253 10.58 -9.11 3.09
C VAL A 253 9.66 -7.90 2.88
N LEU A 254 9.91 -7.07 1.86
CA LEU A 254 9.17 -5.85 1.56
C LEU A 254 8.32 -5.96 0.28
N GLY A 255 7.78 -7.15 -0.01
CA GLY A 255 6.88 -7.39 -1.14
C GLY A 255 5.53 -6.66 -0.98
N ALA A 256 5.05 -6.08 -2.08
CA ALA A 256 3.75 -5.41 -2.16
C ALA A 256 2.65 -6.28 -2.80
N GLY A 257 2.89 -7.59 -2.99
CA GLY A 257 1.93 -8.49 -3.60
C GLY A 257 1.86 -8.39 -5.13
N PRO A 258 1.07 -9.27 -5.77
CA PRO A 258 1.03 -9.42 -7.22
C PRO A 258 0.44 -8.22 -7.95
N ASP A 259 -0.37 -7.41 -7.29
CA ASP A 259 -1.07 -6.27 -7.88
C ASP A 259 -0.23 -4.99 -7.92
N ARG A 260 1.00 -5.01 -7.39
CA ARG A 260 1.89 -3.84 -7.45
C ARG A 260 2.08 -3.37 -8.90
N MET A 261 1.96 -2.07 -9.13
CA MET A 261 2.03 -1.37 -10.42
C MET A 261 0.90 -1.75 -11.40
N THR A 262 -0.34 -1.96 -10.92
CA THR A 262 -1.48 -2.30 -11.79
C THR A 262 -2.60 -1.28 -11.75
N ALA A 263 -2.91 -0.67 -10.60
CA ALA A 263 -4.09 0.16 -10.43
C ALA A 263 -4.11 1.38 -11.37
N ALA A 264 -2.99 2.10 -11.48
CA ALA A 264 -2.91 3.27 -12.36
C ALA A 264 -3.14 2.88 -13.83
N GLY A 265 -2.51 1.80 -14.28
CA GLY A 265 -2.70 1.26 -15.62
C GLY A 265 -4.13 0.80 -15.89
N ASP A 266 -4.75 0.09 -14.94
CA ASP A 266 -6.11 -0.44 -15.05
C ASP A 266 -7.17 0.66 -15.15
N LEU A 267 -7.00 1.74 -14.38
CA LEU A 267 -7.91 2.88 -14.31
C LEU A 267 -7.58 4.00 -15.29
N GLY A 268 -6.45 3.89 -16.01
CA GLY A 268 -6.03 4.89 -16.97
C GLY A 268 -5.51 6.19 -16.34
N ILE A 269 -5.06 6.14 -15.08
CA ILE A 269 -4.44 7.25 -14.37
C ILE A 269 -3.04 7.48 -14.96
N PRO A 270 -2.64 8.74 -15.25
CA PRO A 270 -1.28 9.08 -15.66
C PRO A 270 -0.23 8.54 -14.70
N GLN A 271 0.76 7.82 -15.24
CA GLN A 271 1.86 7.26 -14.44
C GLN A 271 3.22 7.49 -15.09
N VAL A 272 4.18 7.93 -14.29
CA VAL A 272 5.60 7.97 -14.67
C VAL A 272 6.35 7.06 -13.71
N VAL A 273 6.97 6.03 -14.26
CA VAL A 273 7.58 4.92 -13.53
C VAL A 273 9.10 4.98 -13.69
N ALA A 274 9.84 4.61 -12.65
CA ALA A 274 11.29 4.36 -12.71
C ALA A 274 11.67 3.11 -11.90
N PRO A 275 12.80 2.46 -12.20
CA PRO A 275 13.20 1.22 -11.54
C PRO A 275 13.89 1.45 -10.17
N GLY A 276 13.51 2.49 -9.44
CA GLY A 276 14.21 2.91 -8.24
C GLY A 276 14.26 1.83 -7.16
N GLY A 277 15.46 1.58 -6.64
CA GLY A 277 15.73 0.57 -5.62
C GLY A 277 15.61 -0.88 -6.09
N LEU A 278 15.22 -1.17 -7.35
CA LEU A 278 15.15 -2.54 -7.89
C LEU A 278 16.52 -3.21 -8.01
N ASP A 279 17.60 -2.51 -7.69
CA ASP A 279 18.93 -3.05 -7.51
C ASP A 279 19.09 -3.82 -6.19
N LEU A 280 18.11 -3.79 -5.28
CA LEU A 280 18.17 -4.39 -3.93
C LEU A 280 17.04 -5.41 -3.69
N ILE A 281 17.40 -6.53 -3.06
CA ILE A 281 16.48 -7.47 -2.39
C ILE A 281 16.59 -7.23 -0.89
N ASN A 282 15.47 -6.95 -0.22
CA ASN A 282 15.49 -6.55 1.18
C ASN A 282 15.22 -7.72 2.13
N PHE A 283 15.99 -7.79 3.20
CA PHE A 283 15.86 -8.76 4.28
C PHE A 283 15.93 -8.08 5.65
N GLY A 284 15.65 -8.86 6.69
CA GLY A 284 15.87 -8.47 8.08
C GLY A 284 17.36 -8.39 8.45
N PRO A 285 17.70 -8.62 9.73
CA PRO A 285 19.09 -8.70 10.17
C PRO A 285 19.89 -9.71 9.34
N LYS A 286 21.20 -9.50 9.16
CA LYS A 286 22.07 -10.35 8.32
C LYS A 286 21.90 -11.86 8.51
N HIS A 287 21.68 -12.32 9.73
CA HIS A 287 21.50 -13.75 10.04
C HIS A 287 20.20 -14.35 9.47
N THR A 288 19.26 -13.54 9.03
CA THR A 288 18.03 -13.97 8.36
C THR A 288 18.18 -14.05 6.84
N VAL A 289 19.30 -13.57 6.28
CA VAL A 289 19.55 -13.64 4.83
C VAL A 289 19.78 -15.09 4.42
N PRO A 290 19.10 -15.60 3.36
CA PRO A 290 19.31 -16.96 2.87
C PRO A 290 20.79 -17.27 2.56
N GLU A 291 21.29 -18.39 3.06
CA GLU A 291 22.70 -18.80 2.92
C GLU A 291 23.16 -18.84 1.45
N ARG A 292 22.26 -19.24 0.54
CA ARG A 292 22.52 -19.23 -0.91
C ARG A 292 22.94 -17.83 -1.39
N LEU A 293 22.23 -16.78 -0.99
CA LEU A 293 22.48 -15.41 -1.44
C LEU A 293 23.80 -14.88 -0.89
N LEU A 294 24.16 -15.22 0.36
CA LEU A 294 25.44 -14.84 0.94
C LEU A 294 26.63 -15.37 0.14
N LYS A 295 26.53 -16.59 -0.41
CA LYS A 295 27.56 -17.22 -1.26
C LYS A 295 27.68 -16.57 -2.65
N GLU A 296 26.74 -15.73 -3.05
CA GLU A 296 26.73 -15.07 -4.35
C GLU A 296 27.30 -13.64 -4.29
N THR A 297 27.60 -13.12 -3.09
CA THR A 297 27.92 -11.70 -2.87
C THR A 297 29.20 -11.19 -3.54
N ASP A 298 30.11 -12.08 -3.91
CA ASP A 298 31.33 -11.76 -4.65
C ASP A 298 31.07 -11.50 -6.16
N GLN A 299 29.87 -11.78 -6.66
CA GLN A 299 29.53 -11.53 -8.06
C GLN A 299 29.32 -10.02 -8.31
N PRO A 300 29.71 -9.50 -9.49
CA PRO A 300 29.49 -8.09 -9.83
C PRO A 300 28.03 -7.67 -9.70
N GLY A 301 27.77 -6.64 -8.87
CA GLY A 301 26.44 -6.11 -8.61
C GLY A 301 25.57 -6.93 -7.64
N ARG A 302 26.11 -8.00 -7.05
CA ARG A 302 25.44 -8.89 -6.07
C ARG A 302 25.83 -8.58 -4.62
N GLY A 303 26.45 -7.44 -4.37
CA GLY A 303 27.03 -7.12 -3.07
C GLY A 303 26.01 -7.08 -1.93
N LEU A 304 26.52 -7.30 -0.73
CA LEU A 304 25.76 -7.23 0.51
C LEU A 304 25.87 -5.84 1.12
N TYR A 305 24.73 -5.29 1.53
CA TYR A 305 24.64 -4.00 2.20
C TYR A 305 23.92 -4.14 3.54
N GLU A 306 24.68 -4.03 4.64
CA GLU A 306 24.11 -3.94 5.98
C GLU A 306 23.68 -2.49 6.23
N HIS A 307 22.43 -2.17 5.91
CA HIS A 307 21.92 -0.80 6.06
C HIS A 307 21.86 -0.38 7.53
N ASN A 308 21.36 -1.26 8.39
CA ASN A 308 21.30 -1.09 9.83
C ASN A 308 21.21 -2.47 10.53
N PRO A 309 21.25 -2.55 11.87
CA PRO A 309 21.21 -3.83 12.59
C PRO A 309 19.98 -4.71 12.29
N THR A 310 18.90 -4.12 11.75
CA THR A 310 17.64 -4.80 11.45
C THR A 310 17.37 -5.02 9.96
N VAL A 311 18.17 -4.44 9.07
CA VAL A 311 17.92 -4.44 7.62
C VAL A 311 19.22 -4.73 6.87
N THR A 312 19.19 -5.78 6.05
CA THR A 312 20.27 -6.14 5.13
C THR A 312 19.72 -6.28 3.73
N CYS A 313 20.43 -5.74 2.75
CA CYS A 313 20.06 -5.85 1.34
C CYS A 313 21.10 -6.68 0.57
N ILE A 314 20.65 -7.39 -0.46
CA ILE A 314 21.50 -8.09 -1.42
C ILE A 314 21.22 -7.50 -2.80
N GLY A 315 22.28 -7.23 -3.57
CA GLY A 315 22.12 -6.72 -4.94
C GLY A 315 21.34 -7.69 -5.84
N VAL A 316 20.45 -7.19 -6.70
CA VAL A 316 19.73 -8.03 -7.68
C VAL A 316 20.67 -8.44 -8.81
N SER A 317 20.64 -9.74 -9.17
CA SER A 317 21.50 -10.29 -10.22
C SER A 317 21.04 -9.89 -11.63
N MET A 318 21.91 -10.06 -12.62
CA MET A 318 21.62 -9.73 -14.02
C MET A 318 20.47 -10.58 -14.61
N ASP A 319 20.40 -11.86 -14.24
CA ASP A 319 19.31 -12.74 -14.69
C ASP A 319 17.99 -12.42 -13.98
N GLU A 320 18.05 -12.06 -12.70
CA GLU A 320 16.88 -11.66 -11.92
C GLU A 320 16.30 -10.35 -12.43
N ILE A 321 17.15 -9.36 -12.75
CA ILE A 321 16.64 -8.08 -13.25
C ILE A 321 16.03 -8.20 -14.64
N TYR A 322 16.55 -9.10 -15.49
CA TYR A 322 15.93 -9.39 -16.78
C TYR A 322 14.48 -9.88 -16.58
N ARG A 323 14.27 -10.82 -15.65
CA ARG A 323 12.93 -11.35 -15.31
C ARG A 323 12.00 -10.28 -14.73
N ILE A 324 12.52 -9.39 -13.89
CA ILE A 324 11.77 -8.25 -13.37
C ILE A 324 11.39 -7.29 -14.51
N GLY A 325 12.29 -7.04 -15.46
CA GLY A 325 12.00 -6.25 -16.66
C GLY A 325 10.89 -6.83 -17.52
N GLU A 326 10.88 -8.16 -17.72
CA GLU A 326 9.76 -8.83 -18.39
C GLU A 326 8.45 -8.65 -17.64
N HIS A 327 8.48 -8.75 -16.31
CA HIS A 327 7.29 -8.60 -15.45
C HIS A 327 6.74 -7.17 -15.48
N MET A 328 7.59 -6.15 -15.34
CA MET A 328 7.17 -4.75 -15.43
C MET A 328 6.65 -4.39 -16.81
N ALA A 329 7.30 -4.90 -17.88
CA ALA A 329 6.84 -4.68 -19.25
C ALA A 329 5.42 -5.24 -19.48
N GLN A 330 5.11 -6.42 -18.95
CA GLN A 330 3.77 -7.01 -19.04
C GLN A 330 2.70 -6.11 -18.40
N LYS A 331 2.98 -5.56 -17.21
CA LYS A 331 2.07 -4.65 -16.51
C LYS A 331 1.89 -3.32 -17.26
N LEU A 332 2.97 -2.73 -17.74
CA LEU A 332 2.92 -1.49 -18.53
C LEU A 332 2.18 -1.68 -19.86
N ASN A 333 2.36 -2.83 -20.51
CA ASN A 333 1.59 -3.17 -21.71
C ASN A 333 0.08 -3.27 -21.46
N ALA A 334 -0.36 -3.54 -20.22
CA ALA A 334 -1.78 -3.56 -19.87
C ALA A 334 -2.35 -2.15 -19.58
N ALA A 335 -1.50 -1.14 -19.40
CA ALA A 335 -1.93 0.20 -19.01
C ALA A 335 -2.81 0.87 -20.07
N LYS A 336 -3.92 1.48 -19.64
CA LYS A 336 -4.92 2.10 -20.52
C LYS A 336 -4.71 3.61 -20.71
N GLY A 337 -4.04 4.26 -19.76
CA GLY A 337 -3.77 5.70 -19.76
C GLY A 337 -2.31 6.03 -20.12
N PRO A 338 -1.96 7.34 -20.21
CA PRO A 338 -0.59 7.78 -20.46
C PRO A 338 0.39 7.18 -19.44
N SER A 339 1.40 6.49 -19.94
CA SER A 339 2.36 5.76 -19.12
C SER A 339 3.77 5.95 -19.69
N VAL A 340 4.71 6.40 -18.87
CA VAL A 340 6.12 6.52 -19.26
C VAL A 340 6.99 5.77 -18.27
N LEU A 341 7.87 4.90 -18.77
CA LEU A 341 8.95 4.30 -17.98
C LEU A 341 10.26 5.04 -18.27
N CYS A 342 10.81 5.72 -17.28
CA CYS A 342 12.14 6.34 -17.35
C CYS A 342 13.19 5.37 -16.78
N VAL A 343 14.18 5.00 -17.59
CA VAL A 343 15.28 4.12 -17.17
C VAL A 343 16.56 4.94 -16.97
N PRO A 344 17.01 5.17 -15.73
CA PRO A 344 18.28 5.83 -15.45
C PRO A 344 19.43 4.87 -15.74
N MET A 345 20.23 5.16 -16.76
CA MET A 345 21.28 4.27 -17.24
C MET A 345 22.51 4.25 -16.33
N GLN A 346 22.73 5.25 -15.48
CA GLN A 346 23.91 5.36 -14.61
C GLN A 346 23.64 4.93 -13.16
N GLY A 347 22.48 4.33 -12.87
CA GLY A 347 22.18 3.74 -11.57
C GLY A 347 20.82 4.09 -10.99
N TRP A 348 20.28 3.21 -10.15
CA TRP A 348 18.88 3.22 -9.69
C TRP A 348 18.69 3.65 -8.24
N GLY A 349 19.72 4.25 -7.65
CA GLY A 349 19.72 4.73 -6.28
C GLY A 349 21.12 4.71 -5.69
N ALA A 350 21.25 5.20 -4.46
CA ALA A 350 22.53 5.34 -3.76
C ALA A 350 23.41 4.07 -3.79
N CYS A 351 22.83 2.87 -3.75
CA CYS A 351 23.62 1.63 -3.74
C CYS A 351 24.18 1.22 -5.12
N ASP A 352 23.69 1.80 -6.22
CA ASP A 352 24.07 1.49 -7.60
C ASP A 352 24.87 2.64 -8.21
N LEU A 353 26.02 2.96 -7.62
CA LEU A 353 26.83 4.12 -8.01
C LEU A 353 28.30 3.76 -8.24
N ALA A 354 28.90 4.24 -9.33
CA ALA A 354 30.28 3.93 -9.70
C ALA A 354 31.32 4.43 -8.69
N THR A 355 31.07 5.62 -8.12
CA THR A 355 31.97 6.30 -7.18
C THR A 355 31.14 6.95 -6.07
N PRO A 356 31.64 7.04 -4.83
CA PRO A 356 30.95 7.76 -3.76
C PRO A 356 30.55 9.18 -4.17
N ASP A 357 29.29 9.52 -3.93
CA ASP A 357 28.74 10.85 -4.06
C ASP A 357 27.60 11.01 -3.03
N ILE A 358 27.82 11.89 -2.06
CA ILE A 358 26.88 12.11 -0.97
C ILE A 358 25.60 12.78 -1.44
N GLU A 359 25.66 13.59 -2.50
CA GLU A 359 24.49 14.26 -3.08
C GLU A 359 23.57 13.25 -3.77
N LEU A 360 24.16 12.17 -4.31
CA LEU A 360 23.43 11.04 -4.87
C LEU A 360 23.08 9.96 -3.81
N GLY A 361 23.47 10.19 -2.55
CA GLY A 361 23.09 9.39 -1.38
C GLY A 361 24.09 8.33 -0.94
N TRP A 362 25.27 8.23 -1.56
CA TRP A 362 26.27 7.20 -1.23
C TRP A 362 27.57 7.77 -0.70
N SER A 363 27.87 7.48 0.57
CA SER A 363 29.11 7.90 1.25
C SER A 363 30.03 6.72 1.60
N GLY A 364 29.90 5.60 0.90
CA GLY A 364 30.69 4.39 1.17
C GLY A 364 32.17 4.54 0.80
N PRO A 365 33.01 3.56 1.17
CA PRO A 365 34.46 3.61 0.93
C PRO A 365 34.87 3.39 -0.55
N GLY A 366 33.92 3.04 -1.42
CA GLY A 366 34.13 2.75 -2.84
C GLY A 366 32.81 2.79 -3.59
N SER A 367 32.74 2.14 -4.75
CA SER A 367 31.48 2.01 -5.49
C SER A 367 30.36 1.45 -4.60
N GLY A 368 29.13 1.78 -4.96
CA GLY A 368 27.96 1.21 -4.31
C GLY A 368 27.98 -0.33 -4.39
N PRO A 369 27.40 -1.03 -3.40
CA PRO A 369 27.47 -2.49 -3.28
C PRO A 369 26.77 -3.21 -4.43
N THR A 370 25.82 -2.56 -5.10
CA THR A 370 25.08 -3.13 -6.23
C THR A 370 25.61 -2.64 -7.57
N TRP A 371 26.62 -1.77 -7.58
CA TRP A 371 27.23 -1.27 -8.80
C TRP A 371 27.96 -2.37 -9.58
N ALA A 372 27.69 -2.42 -10.87
CA ALA A 372 28.49 -3.15 -11.85
C ALA A 372 28.50 -2.35 -13.14
N ALA A 373 29.69 -1.99 -13.63
CA ALA A 373 29.83 -1.29 -14.89
C ALA A 373 29.47 -2.19 -16.07
N ASP A 374 28.81 -1.63 -17.06
CA ASP A 374 28.65 -2.28 -18.36
C ASP A 374 30.00 -2.42 -19.09
N MET A 375 30.10 -3.46 -19.93
CA MET A 375 31.35 -3.79 -20.62
C MET A 375 31.63 -2.85 -21.80
N GLU A 376 30.60 -2.33 -22.47
CA GLU A 376 30.74 -1.47 -23.65
C GLU A 376 30.76 0.01 -23.26
N ASN A 377 29.94 0.40 -22.29
CA ASN A 377 29.92 1.75 -21.74
C ASN A 377 30.06 1.72 -20.21
N PRO A 378 31.29 1.88 -19.67
CA PRO A 378 31.53 1.78 -18.22
C PRO A 378 30.84 2.85 -17.36
N ARG A 379 30.24 3.88 -17.97
CA ARG A 379 29.41 4.86 -17.25
C ARG A 379 28.02 4.31 -16.94
N TRP A 380 27.58 3.27 -17.65
CA TRP A 380 26.28 2.67 -17.44
C TRP A 380 26.33 1.53 -16.44
N SER A 381 25.26 1.43 -15.65
CA SER A 381 24.97 0.28 -14.82
C SER A 381 24.66 -0.90 -15.74
N ARG A 382 25.41 -1.99 -15.61
CA ARG A 382 25.17 -3.25 -16.32
C ARG A 382 23.75 -3.74 -16.11
N ARG A 383 23.19 -3.50 -14.92
CA ARG A 383 21.79 -3.82 -14.58
C ARG A 383 20.81 -3.06 -15.47
N SER A 384 21.07 -1.78 -15.74
CA SER A 384 20.25 -0.99 -16.66
C SER A 384 20.27 -1.55 -18.07
N VAL A 385 21.46 -1.96 -18.55
CA VAL A 385 21.61 -2.58 -19.88
C VAL A 385 20.82 -3.89 -19.99
N GLU A 386 20.91 -4.77 -18.99
CA GLU A 386 20.15 -6.04 -18.98
C GLU A 386 18.64 -5.81 -18.84
N TYR A 387 18.22 -4.85 -18.03
CA TYR A 387 16.82 -4.45 -17.91
C TYR A 387 16.26 -3.93 -19.24
N VAL A 388 17.00 -3.08 -19.95
CA VAL A 388 16.61 -2.58 -21.28
C VAL A 388 16.46 -3.71 -22.29
N LYS A 389 17.31 -4.74 -22.26
CA LYS A 389 17.15 -5.94 -23.11
C LYS A 389 15.81 -6.63 -22.86
N ALA A 390 15.43 -6.81 -21.60
CA ALA A 390 14.14 -7.39 -21.23
C ALA A 390 12.96 -6.53 -21.72
N LEU A 391 13.04 -5.21 -21.53
CA LEU A 391 12.02 -4.27 -22.01
C LEU A 391 11.85 -4.34 -23.53
N LYS A 392 12.94 -4.31 -24.30
CA LYS A 392 12.90 -4.44 -25.77
C LYS A 392 12.24 -5.72 -26.24
N ALA A 393 12.40 -6.81 -25.49
CA ALA A 393 11.81 -8.10 -25.82
C ALA A 393 10.30 -8.15 -25.56
N LYS A 394 9.75 -7.28 -24.70
CA LYS A 394 8.39 -7.43 -24.17
C LYS A 394 7.47 -6.21 -24.35
N ILE A 395 7.98 -4.99 -24.32
CA ILE A 395 7.17 -3.78 -24.49
C ILE A 395 6.60 -3.74 -25.91
N ASP A 396 5.32 -3.40 -26.04
CA ASP A 396 4.70 -3.14 -27.34
C ASP A 396 5.10 -1.74 -27.85
N PRO A 397 5.93 -1.63 -28.90
CA PRO A 397 6.38 -0.33 -29.40
C PRO A 397 5.25 0.46 -30.10
N ASN A 398 4.19 -0.21 -30.54
CA ASN A 398 3.08 0.42 -31.28
C ASN A 398 2.07 1.10 -30.36
N LYS A 399 2.18 0.89 -29.05
CA LYS A 399 1.28 1.47 -28.07
C LYS A 399 1.54 2.98 -27.94
N GLU A 400 0.58 3.80 -28.36
CA GLU A 400 0.71 5.26 -28.39
C GLU A 400 0.71 5.89 -26.99
N ASN A 401 0.01 5.28 -26.03
CA ASN A 401 -0.05 5.74 -24.64
C ASN A 401 1.08 5.21 -23.75
N LEU A 402 2.08 4.52 -24.31
CA LEU A 402 3.21 3.96 -23.58
C LEU A 402 4.53 4.34 -24.24
N GLU A 403 5.45 4.88 -23.45
CA GLU A 403 6.81 5.22 -23.86
C GLU A 403 7.84 4.70 -22.86
N VAL A 404 8.97 4.22 -23.37
CA VAL A 404 10.18 3.94 -22.58
C VAL A 404 11.22 4.97 -22.96
N ILE A 405 11.73 5.71 -21.97
CA ILE A 405 12.76 6.74 -22.14
C ILE A 405 14.01 6.28 -21.43
N LEU A 406 15.10 6.10 -22.19
CA LEU A 406 16.42 5.83 -21.62
C LEU A 406 17.10 7.17 -21.30
N VAL A 407 17.57 7.30 -20.07
CA VAL A 407 18.15 8.55 -19.55
C VAL A 407 19.60 8.31 -19.17
N ASP A 408 20.56 8.93 -19.86
CA ASP A 408 22.01 8.84 -19.56
C ASP A 408 22.37 9.67 -18.32
N LYS A 409 21.73 9.37 -17.19
CA LYS A 409 21.90 9.97 -15.87
C LYS A 409 21.71 8.93 -14.78
N HIS A 410 22.15 9.26 -13.57
CA HIS A 410 21.79 8.54 -12.35
C HIS A 410 20.39 8.97 -11.89
N MET A 411 19.63 8.09 -11.24
CA MET A 411 18.25 8.40 -10.84
C MET A 411 18.13 9.60 -9.88
N ASN A 412 19.10 9.77 -8.98
CA ASN A 412 19.15 10.91 -8.05
C ASN A 412 19.74 12.19 -8.68
N ASP A 413 20.07 12.18 -9.98
CA ASP A 413 20.45 13.41 -10.69
C ASP A 413 19.23 14.35 -10.81
N PRO A 414 19.36 15.66 -10.52
CA PRO A 414 18.26 16.61 -10.63
C PRO A 414 17.52 16.60 -11.96
N ASP A 415 18.24 16.41 -13.09
CA ASP A 415 17.65 16.38 -14.43
C ASP A 415 16.70 15.18 -14.60
N PHE A 416 16.99 14.06 -13.92
CA PHE A 416 16.13 12.86 -13.96
C PHE A 416 14.81 13.12 -13.23
N SER A 417 14.87 13.73 -12.04
CA SER A 417 13.68 14.07 -11.26
C SER A 417 12.82 15.13 -11.96
N ASP A 418 13.46 16.14 -12.56
CA ASP A 418 12.79 17.20 -13.34
C ASP A 418 12.05 16.61 -14.55
N LEU A 419 12.70 15.67 -15.25
CA LEU A 419 12.08 14.95 -16.36
C LEU A 419 10.82 14.20 -15.90
N MET A 420 10.91 13.41 -14.82
CA MET A 420 9.78 12.61 -14.35
C MET A 420 8.58 13.47 -13.93
N ALA A 421 8.82 14.51 -13.13
CA ALA A 421 7.77 15.43 -12.72
C ALA A 421 7.17 16.19 -13.91
N GLY A 422 8.01 16.66 -14.82
CA GLY A 422 7.57 17.34 -16.04
C GLY A 422 6.69 16.48 -16.94
N LEU A 423 7.06 15.20 -17.12
CA LEU A 423 6.26 14.23 -17.87
C LEU A 423 4.87 14.04 -17.22
N LEU A 424 4.81 13.89 -15.90
CA LEU A 424 3.53 13.70 -15.23
C LEU A 424 2.66 14.96 -15.35
N LEU A 425 3.22 16.16 -15.19
CA LEU A 425 2.52 17.42 -15.39
C LEU A 425 1.93 17.52 -16.81
N GLU A 426 2.70 17.16 -17.83
CA GLU A 426 2.22 17.16 -19.22
C GLU A 426 1.08 16.16 -19.45
N MET A 427 1.15 14.98 -18.84
CA MET A 427 0.07 14.01 -18.93
C MET A 427 -1.21 14.51 -18.24
N LEU A 428 -1.08 15.10 -17.05
CA LEU A 428 -2.20 15.68 -16.30
C LEU A 428 -2.84 16.87 -17.05
N GLN A 429 -2.06 17.60 -17.85
CA GLN A 429 -2.52 18.72 -18.68
C GLN A 429 -2.99 18.28 -20.07
N GLY A 430 -2.84 17.00 -20.44
CA GLY A 430 -3.19 16.48 -21.76
C GLY A 430 -2.27 16.97 -22.89
N SER A 431 -1.08 17.50 -22.57
CA SER A 431 -0.09 17.98 -23.54
C SER A 431 1.03 16.98 -23.80
N TRP A 432 1.06 15.84 -23.10
CA TRP A 432 2.02 14.78 -23.34
C TRP A 432 1.74 14.05 -24.67
N SER A 433 2.80 13.75 -25.41
CA SER A 433 2.76 12.87 -26.59
C SER A 433 4.05 12.06 -26.66
N LYS A 434 3.95 10.79 -27.03
CA LYS A 434 5.09 9.89 -27.20
C LYS A 434 6.21 10.51 -28.04
N GLY A 435 7.43 10.50 -27.53
CA GLY A 435 8.63 11.02 -28.21
C GLY A 435 8.88 12.52 -28.02
N ASN A 436 8.02 13.25 -27.29
CA ASN A 436 8.16 14.70 -27.08
C ASN A 436 9.43 15.09 -26.29
N LYS A 437 10.09 14.14 -25.62
CA LYS A 437 11.36 14.33 -24.88
C LYS A 437 12.62 13.87 -25.60
N SER A 438 12.51 13.35 -26.83
CA SER A 438 13.63 12.76 -27.57
C SER A 438 14.79 13.72 -27.88
N ALA A 439 14.54 15.03 -27.88
CA ALA A 439 15.55 16.05 -28.16
C ALA A 439 16.39 16.48 -26.93
N LEU A 440 16.06 16.00 -25.73
CA LEU A 440 16.83 16.32 -24.53
C LEU A 440 18.25 15.70 -24.63
N PRO A 441 19.31 16.43 -24.23
CA PRO A 441 20.69 16.01 -24.47
C PRO A 441 21.10 14.73 -23.71
N TYR A 442 20.35 14.36 -22.69
CA TYR A 442 20.56 13.17 -21.85
C TYR A 442 19.56 12.04 -22.14
N VAL A 443 18.67 12.19 -23.13
CA VAL A 443 17.79 11.12 -23.59
C VAL A 443 18.48 10.38 -24.73
N ILE A 444 18.60 9.06 -24.61
CA ILE A 444 19.25 8.21 -25.62
C ILE A 444 18.22 7.32 -26.32
N PRO A 445 18.51 6.84 -27.56
CA PRO A 445 17.58 5.97 -28.29
C PRO A 445 17.26 4.69 -27.51
N PHE A 446 15.97 4.35 -27.40
CA PHE A 446 15.51 3.11 -26.76
C PHE A 446 16.04 1.88 -27.48
#